data_AF-A0A914W8M2-F1
#
_entry.id   AF-A0A914W8M2-F1
#
_cell.length_a   1.000
_cell.length_b   1.000
_cell.length_c   1.000
_cell.angle_alpha   90.00
_cell.angle_beta   90.00
_cell.angle_gamma   90.00
#
_symmetry.space_group_name_H-M   'P 1'
#
loop_
_entity.id
_entity.type
_entity.pdbx_description
1 polymer ?
#
loop_
_entity_poly.entity_id
_entity_poly.type
_entity_poly.pdbx_seq_one_letter_code
_entity_poly.pdbx_strand_id
1 'polypeptide(L)'
;MLASMSHILARVSRTSFPRSNALCRPFSNSAAPLDQKNDVAVREDDPADQPLENLANPYEKPKTKCILCAQNVKLDYKNARLLQQFVSNFSGRVYERHITGLCEKQQKLLLATISQSRRSGYMPIVIKDPRYLRDPKLFDPMRPIRPHPYA
;
A
#
# COMPACT_ATOMS: atom_id res chain seq x y z
N MET A 1 -21.19 52.93 26.61
CA MET A 1 -20.93 52.97 25.16
C MET A 1 -20.86 51.52 24.70
N LEU A 2 -21.97 50.89 24.25
CA LEU A 2 -22.48 50.88 22.86
C LEU A 2 -21.36 50.49 21.87
N ALA A 3 -21.43 49.46 21.03
CA ALA A 3 -22.51 48.66 20.45
C ALA A 3 -21.92 47.28 20.01
N SER A 4 -22.57 46.12 20.13
CA SER A 4 -23.61 45.57 19.24
C SER A 4 -23.37 45.84 17.75
N MET A 5 -22.93 44.82 16.99
CA MET A 5 -23.30 44.68 15.57
C MET A 5 -23.62 43.21 15.25
N SER A 6 -24.89 43.00 14.92
CA SER A 6 -25.53 41.80 14.40
C SER A 6 -25.21 41.58 12.91
N HIS A 7 -25.48 40.36 12.42
CA HIS A 7 -26.24 40.00 11.19
C HIS A 7 -25.74 38.64 10.64
N ILE A 8 -26.45 37.51 10.85
CA ILE A 8 -27.63 36.92 10.16
C ILE A 8 -27.30 36.36 8.73
N LEU A 9 -27.78 35.11 8.50
CA LEU A 9 -28.15 34.42 7.23
C LEU A 9 -27.14 33.33 6.77
N ALA A 10 -27.50 32.13 6.29
CA ALA A 10 -28.78 31.43 6.11
C ALA A 10 -28.52 29.91 5.88
N ARG A 11 -29.56 29.10 6.07
CA ARG A 11 -29.71 27.67 5.75
C ARG A 11 -29.70 27.38 4.23
N VAL A 12 -29.69 26.07 3.89
CA VAL A 12 -30.17 25.37 2.66
C VAL A 12 -29.01 24.87 1.78
N SER A 13 -28.98 23.71 1.11
CA SER A 13 -29.61 22.38 1.12
C SER A 13 -28.94 21.58 -0.01
N ARG A 14 -28.83 20.23 0.12
CA ARG A 14 -28.84 19.14 -0.90
C ARG A 14 -28.05 19.34 -2.23
N THR A 15 -27.22 18.39 -2.67
CA THR A 15 -27.59 17.22 -3.52
C THR A 15 -26.27 16.51 -3.93
N SER A 16 -26.18 15.19 -4.14
CA SER A 16 -26.64 14.51 -5.37
C SER A 16 -26.53 12.98 -5.32
N PHE A 17 -27.44 12.36 -6.07
CA PHE A 17 -27.79 10.95 -6.39
C PHE A 17 -26.65 10.11 -7.04
N PRO A 18 -26.73 8.75 -7.20
CA PRO A 18 -27.80 7.97 -7.87
C PRO A 18 -28.26 6.69 -7.11
N ARG A 19 -29.53 6.26 -7.14
CA ARG A 19 -30.42 5.74 -8.21
C ARG A 19 -30.09 4.31 -8.68
N SER A 20 -30.70 3.33 -8.03
CA SER A 20 -31.09 2.01 -8.57
C SER A 20 -31.66 1.18 -7.41
N ASN A 21 -32.70 0.37 -7.49
CA ASN A 21 -33.73 0.08 -8.48
C ASN A 21 -34.78 -0.75 -7.73
N ALA A 22 -36.00 -0.76 -8.24
CA ALA A 22 -36.96 -1.87 -8.12
C ALA A 22 -37.70 -2.16 -6.78
N LEU A 23 -39.01 -1.90 -6.87
CA LEU A 23 -40.14 -2.76 -6.45
C LEU A 23 -40.59 -2.74 -4.99
N CYS A 24 -41.60 -1.90 -4.75
CA CYS A 24 -42.60 -2.07 -3.71
C CYS A 24 -43.41 -3.36 -3.95
N ARG A 25 -43.50 -4.22 -2.93
CA ARG A 25 -44.64 -5.11 -2.73
C ARG A 25 -45.26 -4.78 -1.36
N PRO A 26 -46.57 -4.54 -1.27
CA PRO A 26 -47.20 -4.35 0.02
C PRO A 26 -47.42 -5.74 0.63
N PHE A 27 -46.76 -6.05 1.75
CA PHE A 27 -47.14 -7.21 2.54
C PHE A 27 -48.13 -6.74 3.61
N SER A 28 -49.35 -7.21 3.44
CA SER A 28 -50.53 -7.04 4.27
C SER A 28 -50.25 -7.25 5.75
N ASN A 29 -50.79 -6.35 6.56
CA ASN A 29 -50.93 -6.49 8.00
C ASN A 29 -51.56 -7.85 8.34
N SER A 30 -50.82 -8.67 9.07
CA SER A 30 -51.38 -9.73 9.90
C SER A 30 -50.59 -9.73 11.19
N ALA A 31 -51.29 -9.33 12.25
CA ALA A 31 -50.81 -9.31 13.61
C ALA A 31 -50.31 -10.71 14.00
N ALA A 32 -49.08 -10.78 14.52
CA ALA A 32 -48.63 -11.90 15.33
C ALA A 32 -48.40 -11.40 16.76
N PRO A 33 -48.75 -12.21 17.78
CA PRO A 33 -48.88 -11.76 19.16
C PRO A 33 -47.51 -11.48 19.80
N LEU A 34 -47.54 -10.62 20.80
CA LEU A 34 -46.43 -10.27 21.70
C LEU A 34 -45.73 -11.53 22.20
N ASP A 35 -44.61 -11.88 21.57
CA ASP A 35 -43.59 -12.66 22.23
C ASP A 35 -43.00 -11.73 23.28
N GLN A 36 -43.11 -12.13 24.54
CA GLN A 36 -42.64 -11.40 25.70
C GLN A 36 -41.10 -11.42 25.68
N LYS A 37 -40.52 -10.71 24.72
CA LYS A 37 -39.13 -10.31 24.75
C LYS A 37 -39.04 -9.46 25.99
N ASN A 38 -38.41 -9.98 27.02
CA ASN A 38 -37.92 -9.16 28.11
C ASN A 38 -37.18 -8.01 27.45
N ASP A 39 -37.81 -6.83 27.45
CA ASP A 39 -37.22 -5.57 27.04
C ASP A 39 -36.14 -5.30 28.08
N VAL A 40 -34.99 -5.96 27.93
CA VAL A 40 -33.74 -5.42 28.42
C VAL A 40 -33.60 -4.15 27.60
N ALA A 41 -34.15 -3.06 28.14
CA ALA A 41 -33.84 -1.73 27.70
C ALA A 41 -32.31 -1.65 27.74
N VAL A 42 -31.67 -1.86 26.60
CA VAL A 42 -30.24 -1.64 26.41
C VAL A 42 -30.10 -0.16 26.74
N ARG A 43 -29.61 0.11 27.95
CA ARG A 43 -29.29 1.47 28.35
C ARG A 43 -28.18 1.85 27.41
N GLU A 44 -28.33 2.95 26.66
CA GLU A 44 -27.37 3.37 25.63
C GLU A 44 -25.96 3.72 26.20
N ASP A 45 -25.73 3.47 27.49
CA ASP A 45 -24.53 3.80 28.24
C ASP A 45 -24.08 2.63 29.14
N ASP A 46 -24.18 1.38 28.69
CA ASP A 46 -23.49 0.29 29.37
C ASP A 46 -21.97 0.48 29.19
N PRO A 47 -21.17 0.67 30.28
CA PRO A 47 -19.75 1.04 30.19
C PRO A 47 -18.88 -0.04 29.51
N ALA A 48 -19.45 -1.22 29.24
CA ALA A 48 -18.79 -2.33 28.58
C ALA A 48 -18.75 -2.21 27.04
N ASP A 49 -19.68 -1.47 26.43
CA ASP A 49 -19.77 -1.30 24.97
C ASP A 49 -18.99 -0.08 24.46
N GLN A 50 -18.25 0.61 25.35
CA GLN A 50 -17.41 1.74 24.98
C GLN A 50 -16.13 1.27 24.26
N PRO A 51 -15.72 1.96 23.18
CA PRO A 51 -14.49 1.63 22.47
C PRO A 51 -13.28 1.85 23.39
N LEU A 52 -12.43 0.83 23.53
CA LEU A 52 -11.17 0.95 24.27
C LEU A 52 -10.21 1.88 23.52
N GLU A 53 -9.85 3.00 24.14
CA GLU A 53 -9.03 4.05 23.51
C GLU A 53 -7.54 3.69 23.35
N ASN A 54 -7.03 2.70 24.09
CA ASN A 54 -5.59 2.40 24.17
C ASN A 54 -5.21 0.97 23.71
N LEU A 55 -5.98 0.39 22.79
CA LEU A 55 -5.67 -0.91 22.20
C LEU A 55 -4.90 -0.75 20.88
N ALA A 56 -3.76 -1.42 20.74
CA ALA A 56 -3.07 -1.52 19.45
C ALA A 56 -4.00 -2.19 18.42
N ASN A 57 -4.03 -1.69 17.19
CA ASN A 57 -4.99 -2.16 16.18
C ASN A 57 -4.81 -3.67 15.89
N PRO A 58 -5.79 -4.54 16.25
CA PRO A 58 -5.68 -5.98 16.04
C PRO A 58 -5.71 -6.37 14.56
N TYR A 59 -6.15 -5.47 13.68
CA TYR A 59 -6.20 -5.67 12.23
C TYR A 59 -4.99 -5.04 11.50
N GLU A 60 -3.96 -4.59 12.21
CA GLU A 60 -2.76 -4.04 11.59
C GLU A 60 -2.02 -5.13 10.80
N LYS A 61 -1.91 -4.92 9.48
CA LYS A 61 -1.15 -5.82 8.60
C LYS A 61 0.34 -5.67 8.88
N PRO A 62 1.12 -6.77 8.86
CA PRO A 62 2.56 -6.68 9.04
C PRO A 62 3.19 -5.80 7.95
N LYS A 63 4.19 -5.01 8.34
CA LYS A 63 4.92 -4.14 7.42
C LYS A 63 5.57 -4.96 6.31
N THR A 64 5.36 -4.54 5.07
CA THR A 64 5.96 -5.21 3.91
C THR A 64 7.47 -4.99 3.90
N LYS A 65 8.21 -6.09 3.70
CA LYS A 65 9.67 -6.07 3.61
C LYS A 65 10.08 -6.20 2.14
N CYS A 66 11.19 -5.57 1.75
CA CYS A 66 11.76 -5.79 0.42
C CYS A 66 12.38 -7.20 0.31
N ILE A 67 12.61 -7.64 -0.93
CA ILE A 67 13.12 -9.00 -1.24
C ILE A 67 14.45 -9.28 -0.51
N LEU A 68 15.38 -8.32 -0.51
CA LEU A 68 16.69 -8.47 0.14
C LEU A 68 16.59 -8.56 1.68
N CYS A 69 15.70 -7.77 2.29
CA CYS A 69 15.47 -7.82 3.75
C CYS A 69 14.66 -9.05 4.17
N ALA A 70 13.77 -9.55 3.31
CA ALA A 70 13.01 -10.76 3.57
C ALA A 70 13.92 -12.00 3.55
N GLN A 71 14.88 -12.04 2.62
CA GLN A 71 15.82 -13.15 2.44
C GLN A 71 17.13 -12.98 3.24
N ASN A 72 17.31 -11.86 3.96
CA ASN A 72 18.54 -11.50 4.70
C ASN A 72 19.84 -11.62 3.87
N VAL A 73 19.77 -11.29 2.58
CA VAL A 73 20.92 -11.41 1.68
C VAL A 73 21.82 -10.19 1.79
N LYS A 74 23.10 -10.41 2.06
CA LYS A 74 24.13 -9.35 2.06
C LYS A 74 24.62 -9.11 0.63
N LEU A 75 24.72 -7.83 0.24
CA LEU A 75 25.23 -7.44 -1.08
C LEU A 75 26.76 -7.28 -1.04
N ASP A 76 27.45 -8.09 -1.81
CA ASP A 76 28.90 -8.02 -1.98
C ASP A 76 29.25 -7.70 -3.45
N TYR A 77 30.28 -6.87 -3.66
CA TYR A 77 30.69 -6.41 -5.00
C TYR A 77 31.28 -7.53 -5.86
N LYS A 78 31.74 -8.62 -5.23
CA LYS A 78 32.30 -9.81 -5.88
C LYS A 78 31.21 -10.69 -6.50
N ASN A 79 29.99 -10.64 -5.96
CA ASN A 79 28.89 -11.51 -6.35
C ASN A 79 28.15 -10.94 -7.57
N ALA A 80 28.80 -10.98 -8.73
CA ALA A 80 28.28 -10.41 -9.97
C ALA A 80 26.91 -11.02 -10.39
N ARG A 81 26.67 -12.30 -10.10
CA ARG A 81 25.40 -12.99 -10.42
C ARG A 81 24.20 -12.30 -9.76
N LEU A 82 24.29 -11.98 -8.47
CA LEU A 82 23.22 -11.32 -7.73
C LEU A 82 23.02 -9.88 -8.22
N LEU A 83 24.11 -9.14 -8.39
CA LEU A 83 24.06 -7.74 -8.83
C LEU A 83 23.45 -7.59 -10.23
N GLN A 84 23.75 -8.52 -11.14
CA GLN A 84 23.23 -8.51 -12.51
C GLN A 84 21.74 -8.83 -12.62
N GLN A 85 21.08 -9.28 -11.54
CA GLN A 85 19.61 -9.37 -11.51
C GLN A 85 18.95 -7.98 -11.42
N PHE A 86 19.67 -6.97 -10.90
CA PHE A 86 19.19 -5.60 -10.75
C PHE A 86 19.58 -4.67 -11.90
N VAL A 87 20.16 -5.23 -12.96
CA VAL A 87 20.65 -4.50 -14.13
C VAL A 87 19.85 -4.90 -15.37
N SER A 88 19.57 -3.92 -16.23
CA SER A 88 18.90 -4.16 -17.52
C SER A 88 19.75 -5.04 -18.43
N ASN A 89 19.10 -6.04 -19.02
CA ASN A 89 19.77 -7.01 -19.91
C ASN A 89 20.44 -6.32 -21.12
N PHE A 90 19.80 -5.31 -21.70
CA PHE A 90 20.25 -4.68 -22.95
C PHE A 90 21.07 -3.39 -22.74
N SER A 91 20.68 -2.55 -21.78
CA SER A 91 21.36 -1.25 -21.57
C SER A 91 22.41 -1.26 -20.48
N GLY A 92 22.46 -2.31 -19.63
CA GLY A 92 23.34 -2.30 -18.47
C GLY A 92 22.97 -1.23 -17.44
N ARG A 93 21.82 -0.57 -17.55
CA ARG A 93 21.37 0.43 -16.56
C ARG A 93 20.81 -0.27 -15.33
N VAL A 94 21.11 0.25 -14.14
CA VAL A 94 20.57 -0.28 -12.88
C VAL A 94 19.11 0.15 -12.75
N TYR A 95 18.22 -0.78 -12.39
CA TYR A 95 16.81 -0.46 -12.19
C TYR A 95 16.59 0.39 -10.93
N GLU A 96 15.61 1.29 -11.00
CA GLU A 96 15.25 2.18 -9.91
C GLU A 96 14.30 1.52 -8.90
N ARG A 97 14.01 2.23 -7.80
CA ARG A 97 13.17 1.75 -6.70
C ARG A 97 11.73 1.42 -7.12
N HIS A 98 11.13 2.20 -8.03
CA HIS A 98 9.74 2.00 -8.44
C HIS A 98 9.53 0.68 -9.22
N ILE A 99 10.61 0.14 -9.78
CA ILE A 99 10.66 -1.14 -10.50
C ILE A 99 11.04 -2.27 -9.53
N THR A 100 12.17 -2.12 -8.84
CA THR A 100 12.75 -3.18 -7.99
C THR A 100 11.99 -3.42 -6.68
N GLY A 101 11.28 -2.41 -6.17
CA GLY A 101 10.58 -2.50 -4.88
C GLY A 101 11.49 -2.59 -3.66
N LEU A 102 12.77 -2.20 -3.77
CA LEU A 102 13.71 -2.23 -2.66
C LEU A 102 13.49 -1.10 -1.64
N CYS A 103 13.87 -1.36 -0.38
CA CYS A 103 13.98 -0.31 0.62
C CYS A 103 15.06 0.71 0.20
N GLU A 104 14.91 1.98 0.57
CA GLU A 104 15.86 3.02 0.17
C GLU A 104 17.30 2.75 0.63
N LYS A 105 17.45 2.18 1.84
CA LYS A 105 18.75 1.76 2.38
C LYS A 105 19.43 0.73 1.49
N GLN A 106 18.68 -0.29 1.07
CA GLN A 106 19.18 -1.35 0.21
C GLN A 106 19.45 -0.86 -1.22
N GLN A 107 18.62 0.04 -1.74
CA GLN A 107 18.84 0.65 -3.06
C GLN A 107 20.14 1.46 -3.11
N LYS A 108 20.42 2.29 -2.10
CA LYS A 108 21.68 3.06 -2.01
C LYS A 108 22.88 2.13 -1.92
N LEU A 109 22.78 1.09 -1.09
CA LEU A 109 23.84 0.10 -0.92
C LEU A 109 24.10 -0.64 -2.24
N LEU A 110 23.06 -1.08 -2.93
CA LEU A 110 23.12 -1.75 -4.22
C LEU A 110 23.83 -0.91 -5.29
N LEU A 111 23.50 0.38 -5.40
CA LEU A 111 24.16 1.29 -6.34
C LEU A 111 25.65 1.43 -6.06
N ALA A 112 26.03 1.58 -4.78
CA ALA A 112 27.43 1.65 -4.36
C ALA A 112 28.18 0.36 -4.68
N THR A 113 27.59 -0.80 -4.37
CA THR A 113 28.16 -2.12 -4.62
C THR A 113 28.31 -2.41 -6.12
N ILE A 114 27.33 -2.02 -6.94
CA ILE A 114 27.41 -2.13 -8.41
C ILE A 114 28.52 -1.23 -8.98
N SER A 115 28.59 0.02 -8.52
CA SER A 115 29.65 0.95 -8.91
C SER A 115 31.04 0.41 -8.55
N GLN A 116 31.18 -0.17 -7.35
CA GLN A 116 32.41 -0.83 -6.92
C GLN A 116 32.75 -2.07 -7.78
N SER A 117 31.76 -2.92 -8.05
CA SER A 117 31.91 -4.13 -8.86
C SER A 117 32.39 -3.81 -10.27
N ARG A 118 31.82 -2.76 -10.88
CA ARG A 118 32.23 -2.25 -12.21
C ARG A 118 33.66 -1.71 -12.22
N ARG A 119 34.01 -0.86 -11.25
CA ARG A 119 35.37 -0.32 -11.12
C ARG A 119 36.42 -1.42 -10.88
N SER A 120 36.03 -2.48 -10.19
CA SER A 120 36.89 -3.62 -9.88
C SER A 120 36.92 -4.68 -10.99
N GLY A 121 36.14 -4.52 -12.07
CA GLY A 121 36.13 -5.44 -13.21
C GLY A 121 35.32 -6.74 -13.01
N TYR A 122 34.51 -6.89 -11.96
CA TYR A 122 33.70 -8.09 -11.73
C TYR A 122 32.40 -8.12 -12.56
N MET A 123 31.92 -6.97 -13.02
CA MET A 123 30.65 -6.85 -13.77
C MET A 123 30.77 -5.87 -14.93
N PRO A 124 30.23 -6.19 -16.13
CA PRO A 124 30.24 -5.28 -17.27
C PRO A 124 29.34 -4.04 -17.07
N ILE A 125 29.65 -2.97 -17.81
CA ILE A 125 28.93 -1.69 -17.75
C ILE A 125 27.78 -1.63 -18.75
N VAL A 126 28.03 -2.02 -20.01
CA VAL A 126 27.12 -1.77 -21.13
C VAL A 126 26.08 -2.88 -21.31
N ILE A 127 26.50 -4.14 -21.27
CA ILE A 127 25.64 -5.29 -21.51
C ILE A 127 25.82 -6.27 -20.35
N LYS A 128 24.74 -6.94 -19.95
CA LYS A 128 24.78 -8.00 -18.94
C LYS A 128 25.54 -9.22 -19.46
N ASP A 129 26.23 -9.96 -18.58
CA ASP A 129 26.91 -11.18 -19.00
C ASP A 129 25.90 -12.22 -19.51
N PRO A 130 26.15 -12.87 -20.66
CA PRO A 130 25.22 -13.84 -21.25
C PRO A 130 24.98 -15.06 -20.35
N ARG A 131 25.92 -15.36 -19.44
CA ARG A 131 25.80 -16.44 -18.44
C ARG A 131 24.61 -16.27 -17.50
N TYR A 132 24.26 -15.02 -17.15
CA TYR A 132 23.21 -14.71 -16.17
C TYR A 132 21.89 -14.26 -16.81
N LEU A 133 21.75 -14.38 -18.14
CA LEU A 133 20.55 -13.98 -18.86
C LEU A 133 19.37 -14.92 -18.57
N ARG A 134 19.65 -16.20 -18.30
CA ARG A 134 18.66 -17.25 -18.03
C ARG A 134 18.32 -17.43 -16.54
N ASP A 135 18.86 -16.58 -15.66
CA ASP A 135 18.53 -16.63 -14.24
C ASP A 135 17.05 -16.27 -14.00
N PRO A 136 16.39 -16.86 -12.98
CA PRO A 136 15.01 -16.51 -12.65
C PRO A 136 14.91 -15.01 -12.32
N LYS A 137 13.95 -14.32 -12.92
CA LYS A 137 13.74 -12.88 -12.72
C LYS A 137 13.07 -12.65 -11.36
N LEU A 138 13.63 -11.73 -10.57
CA LEU A 138 13.06 -11.33 -9.28
C LEU A 138 11.88 -10.37 -9.41
N PHE A 139 11.84 -9.58 -10.49
CA PHE A 139 10.82 -8.58 -10.77
C PHE A 139 10.70 -8.36 -12.28
N ASP A 140 9.55 -7.85 -12.71
CA ASP A 140 9.27 -7.54 -14.11
C ASP A 140 9.38 -6.03 -14.38
N PRO A 141 10.37 -5.59 -15.18
CA PRO A 141 10.58 -4.17 -15.47
C PRO A 141 9.41 -3.47 -16.16
N MET A 142 8.56 -4.22 -16.84
CA MET A 142 7.41 -3.70 -17.60
C MET A 142 6.19 -3.39 -16.72
N ARG A 143 6.16 -3.86 -15.47
CA ARG A 143 5.03 -3.67 -14.54
C ARG A 143 5.52 -3.01 -13.25
N PRO A 144 5.81 -1.70 -13.26
CA PRO A 144 6.27 -1.00 -12.07
C PRO A 144 5.19 -0.95 -10.99
N ILE A 145 5.59 -0.99 -9.71
CA ILE A 145 4.67 -1.03 -8.56
C ILE A 145 3.94 0.31 -8.40
N ARG A 146 4.60 1.41 -8.76
CA ARG A 146 4.00 2.75 -8.80
C ARG A 146 4.17 3.28 -10.22
N PRO A 147 3.08 3.70 -10.89
CA PRO A 147 3.20 4.35 -12.18
C PRO A 147 3.99 5.65 -12.04
N HIS A 148 4.76 6.01 -13.06
CA HIS A 148 5.34 7.35 -13.12
C HIS A 148 4.20 8.37 -13.27
N PRO A 149 4.35 9.58 -12.70
CA PRO A 149 3.34 10.62 -12.85
C PRO A 149 3.25 11.22 -14.28
N TYR A 150 4.24 10.98 -15.15
CA TYR A 150 4.36 11.68 -16.45
C TYR A 150 4.44 10.77 -17.69
N ALA A 151 3.98 9.53 -17.59
CA ALA A 151 3.83 8.71 -18.78
C ALA A 151 2.63 7.77 -18.67
#